data_AF-A0A7W3SQ64-F1
#
_entry.id   AF-A0A7W3SQ64-F1
#
_cell.length_a   1.000
_cell.length_b   1.000
_cell.length_c   1.000
_cell.angle_alpha   90.00
_cell.angle_beta   90.00
_cell.angle_gamma   90.00
#
_symmetry.space_group_name_H-M   'P 1'
#
loop_
_entity.id
_entity.type
_entity.pdbx_description
1 polymer ?
#
loop_
_entity_poly.entity_id
_entity_poly.type
_entity_poly.pdbx_seq_one_letter_code
_entity_poly.pdbx_strand_id
1 'polypeptide(L)'
;MNSTGDTILGELEPQYFNIEAGIAKATNNDGLWEAELSSIININQETESAIHLVVSVNKLSEDRYQLENIKGFPKEQEIQLKKGESFYYNETVDGLSEGQYEASFKVISEQDKDYIWANQEQLLFTVTEDGVELDWRDDYIPSFAPSESQTSESKGTHSISPEIAPYIRHDSQEYIVAEEQLSDQASDNAIMATSTLTGNWKFYTKSGTKNIRNAKVELKYRDQFYIWRTVGTTYTNTLGNFSFSYTPPNANYWELIIYPQSTFTTVKNPNDGNAVWKSNMFYLDLTSGGNVNLTLTNGTSVNSAFYVYDDIVTHNSFLNLSGKDPGNAHNVIFNSSLDQGSYFSGGTVCLYKNTPGTSTPMHEMGHYYMYNLYGSIPSSPSCSNHTFQTATSTGCAWVEGWASIVPLIFNNGVYTYTGGSTISLENTSSFDNGDTVEGRVLGALWDLYDTSNDGTDTRSYDFSKIYRAMWDGGSKNTFAEIIPFLSS
;
A
#
# COMPACT_ATOMS: atom_id res chain seq x y z
N MET A 1 18.23 6.93 40.88
CA MET A 1 17.59 5.71 40.35
C MET A 1 17.21 6.03 38.92
N ASN A 2 17.99 5.53 37.96
CA ASN A 2 17.76 5.77 36.54
C ASN A 2 16.69 4.77 36.07
N SER A 3 15.47 5.25 35.80
CA SER A 3 14.52 4.49 34.98
C SER A 3 14.68 4.96 33.54
N THR A 4 15.41 4.18 32.75
CA THR A 4 15.35 4.23 31.30
C THR A 4 13.97 3.73 30.90
N GLY A 5 13.06 4.66 30.61
CA GLY A 5 11.79 4.36 29.96
C GLY A 5 12.07 4.05 28.49
N ASP A 6 12.29 2.77 28.20
CA ASP A 6 12.17 2.27 26.83
C ASP A 6 10.71 2.45 26.43
N THR A 7 10.46 3.49 25.63
CA THR A 7 9.17 3.69 24.97
C THR A 7 9.13 2.68 23.83
N ILE A 8 8.57 1.51 24.13
CA ILE A 8 8.28 0.50 23.11
C ILE A 8 7.21 1.11 22.21
N LEU A 9 7.64 1.63 21.05
CA LEU A 9 6.77 1.78 19.89
C LEU A 9 6.36 0.36 19.50
N GLY A 10 5.29 -0.13 20.13
CA GLY A 10 4.70 -1.40 19.76
C GLY A 10 4.33 -1.31 18.30
N GLU A 11 4.96 -2.14 17.46
CA GLU A 11 4.33 -2.51 16.20
C GLU A 11 2.90 -2.92 16.57
N LEU A 12 1.90 -2.33 15.90
CA LEU A 12 0.54 -2.85 15.95
C LEU A 12 0.59 -4.23 15.30
N GLU A 13 1.10 -5.22 16.03
CA GLU A 13 0.96 -6.61 15.67
C GLU A 13 -0.54 -6.88 15.50
N PRO A 14 -0.95 -7.77 14.60
CA PRO A 14 -2.34 -8.18 14.50
C PRO A 14 -2.72 -8.96 15.76
N GLN A 15 -3.06 -8.24 16.84
CA GLN A 15 -3.12 -8.79 18.19
C GLN A 15 -4.24 -9.82 18.37
N TYR A 16 -5.26 -9.80 17.50
CA TYR A 16 -6.49 -10.57 17.69
C TYR A 16 -6.64 -11.75 16.72
N PHE A 17 -6.33 -11.53 15.43
CA PHE A 17 -6.46 -12.54 14.37
C PHE A 17 -5.21 -12.58 13.50
N ASN A 18 -4.78 -13.74 13.03
CA ASN A 18 -3.89 -13.86 11.87
C ASN A 18 -4.64 -14.58 10.75
N ILE A 19 -4.58 -14.06 9.53
CA ILE A 19 -5.24 -14.65 8.36
C ILE A 19 -4.14 -15.06 7.38
N GLU A 20 -4.12 -16.32 7.00
CA GLU A 20 -3.29 -16.82 5.91
C GLU A 20 -4.23 -17.25 4.77
N ALA A 21 -4.02 -16.74 3.56
CA ALA A 21 -4.88 -17.04 2.41
C ALA A 21 -4.08 -17.64 1.25
N GLY A 22 -4.74 -18.42 0.41
CA GLY A 22 -4.15 -19.08 -0.75
C GLY A 22 -5.20 -19.71 -1.68
N ILE A 23 -4.72 -20.45 -2.68
CA ILE A 23 -5.54 -21.25 -3.59
C ILE A 23 -5.28 -22.71 -3.30
N ALA A 24 -6.30 -23.43 -2.85
CA ALA A 24 -6.22 -24.85 -2.53
C ALA A 24 -6.25 -25.72 -3.80
N LYS A 25 -7.09 -25.33 -4.76
CA LYS A 25 -7.33 -26.10 -5.98
C LYS A 25 -7.86 -25.21 -7.10
N ALA A 26 -7.59 -25.57 -8.35
CA ALA A 26 -8.28 -24.99 -9.49
C ALA A 26 -8.64 -26.06 -10.54
N THR A 27 -9.77 -25.90 -11.21
CA THR A 27 -10.26 -26.80 -12.26
C THR A 27 -10.87 -26.01 -13.41
N ASN A 28 -10.60 -26.43 -14.65
CA ASN A 28 -11.20 -25.83 -15.84
C ASN A 28 -12.50 -26.57 -16.21
N ASN A 29 -13.58 -25.83 -16.36
CA ASN A 29 -14.90 -26.30 -16.76
C ASN A 29 -15.35 -25.53 -18.01
N ASP A 30 -15.20 -26.14 -19.18
CA ASP A 30 -15.62 -25.58 -20.49
C ASP A 30 -15.03 -24.18 -20.79
N GLY A 31 -13.75 -23.96 -20.50
CA GLY A 31 -13.05 -22.71 -20.81
C GLY A 31 -13.23 -21.61 -19.76
N LEU A 32 -13.93 -21.90 -18.66
CA LEU A 32 -13.94 -21.07 -17.46
C LEU A 32 -13.28 -21.82 -16.32
N TRP A 33 -12.57 -21.10 -15.47
CA TRP A 33 -11.93 -21.67 -14.30
C TRP A 33 -12.84 -21.60 -13.09
N GLU A 34 -12.69 -22.62 -12.28
CA GLU A 34 -13.19 -22.74 -10.92
C GLU A 34 -11.95 -22.75 -10.02
N ALA A 35 -11.87 -21.82 -9.06
CA ALA A 35 -10.79 -21.76 -8.07
C ALA A 35 -11.35 -21.95 -6.65
N GLU A 36 -10.80 -22.90 -5.91
CA GLU A 36 -11.05 -23.09 -4.48
C GLU A 36 -10.06 -22.22 -3.71
N LEU A 37 -10.54 -21.07 -3.23
CA LEU A 37 -9.82 -20.21 -2.32
C LEU A 37 -9.79 -20.84 -0.93
N SER A 38 -8.64 -20.79 -0.25
CA SER A 38 -8.48 -21.30 1.10
C SER A 38 -7.96 -20.21 2.03
N SER A 39 -8.45 -20.17 3.26
CA SER A 39 -7.87 -19.34 4.32
C SER A 39 -7.84 -20.04 5.67
N ILE A 40 -6.79 -19.77 6.44
CA ILE A 40 -6.64 -20.17 7.84
C ILE A 40 -6.73 -18.92 8.70
N ILE A 41 -7.69 -18.88 9.61
CA ILE A 41 -7.87 -17.80 10.58
C ILE A 41 -7.42 -18.32 11.93
N ASN A 42 -6.35 -17.75 12.48
CA ASN A 42 -5.84 -18.09 13.80
C ASN A 42 -6.28 -17.02 14.81
N ILE A 43 -6.83 -17.46 15.94
CA ILE A 43 -7.24 -16.56 17.01
C ILE A 43 -6.17 -16.43 18.07
N ASN A 44 -5.67 -15.20 18.22
CA ASN A 44 -4.67 -14.87 19.22
C ASN A 44 -5.29 -14.45 20.57
N GLN A 45 -6.57 -14.03 20.58
CA GLN A 45 -7.29 -13.60 21.78
C GLN A 45 -8.76 -14.06 21.81
N GLU A 46 -9.29 -14.40 22.98
CA GLU A 46 -10.66 -14.94 23.14
C GLU A 46 -11.71 -13.92 22.74
N THR A 47 -12.61 -14.28 21.81
CA THR A 47 -13.72 -13.41 21.42
C THR A 47 -14.95 -13.71 22.28
N GLU A 48 -15.59 -12.67 22.83
CA GLU A 48 -16.89 -12.77 23.52
C GLU A 48 -18.06 -12.94 22.55
N SER A 49 -17.86 -12.52 21.29
CA SER A 49 -18.87 -12.54 20.23
C SER A 49 -18.46 -13.38 19.03
N ALA A 50 -19.45 -13.59 18.16
CA ALA A 50 -19.23 -14.19 16.85
C ALA A 50 -18.21 -13.38 16.03
N ILE A 51 -17.51 -14.10 15.16
CA ILE A 51 -16.60 -13.54 14.18
C ILE A 51 -17.23 -13.71 12.81
N HIS A 52 -17.21 -12.66 12.01
CA HIS A 52 -17.72 -12.59 10.66
C HIS A 52 -16.53 -12.56 9.70
N LEU A 53 -16.31 -13.65 8.98
CA LEU A 53 -15.41 -13.67 7.83
C LEU A 53 -16.18 -13.20 6.60
N VAL A 54 -15.76 -12.08 6.02
CA VAL A 54 -16.24 -11.55 4.75
C VAL A 54 -15.18 -11.82 3.68
N VAL A 55 -15.53 -12.60 2.67
CA VAL A 55 -14.67 -12.85 1.51
C VAL A 55 -15.23 -12.09 0.32
N SER A 56 -14.41 -11.24 -0.29
CA SER A 56 -14.73 -10.53 -1.54
C SER A 56 -13.80 -10.99 -2.63
N VAL A 57 -14.29 -11.16 -3.86
CA VAL A 57 -13.46 -11.51 -5.02
C VAL A 57 -13.81 -10.58 -6.16
N ASN A 58 -12.79 -9.97 -6.75
CA ASN A 58 -12.90 -8.99 -7.81
C ASN A 58 -11.98 -9.34 -8.97
N LYS A 59 -12.45 -9.16 -10.20
CA LYS A 59 -11.61 -9.12 -11.39
C LYS A 59 -11.03 -7.71 -11.52
N LEU A 60 -9.74 -7.63 -11.77
CA LEU A 60 -9.06 -6.38 -12.09
C LEU A 60 -9.23 -6.09 -13.58
N SER A 61 -9.60 -4.85 -13.91
CA SER A 61 -9.61 -4.37 -15.29
C SER A 61 -8.21 -4.42 -15.92
N GLU A 62 -8.12 -4.38 -17.25
CA GLU A 62 -6.82 -4.34 -17.96
C GLU A 62 -5.94 -3.15 -17.55
N ASP A 63 -6.57 -2.00 -17.25
CA ASP A 63 -5.91 -0.80 -16.72
C ASP A 63 -5.63 -0.87 -15.20
N ARG A 64 -6.16 -1.90 -14.52
CA ARG A 64 -5.93 -2.25 -13.11
C ARG A 64 -6.40 -1.21 -12.11
N TYR A 65 -7.27 -0.28 -12.53
CA TYR A 65 -7.86 0.73 -11.66
C TYR A 65 -9.31 0.45 -11.32
N GLN A 66 -9.97 -0.43 -12.06
CA GLN A 66 -11.36 -0.81 -11.84
C GLN A 66 -11.44 -2.24 -11.35
N LEU A 67 -12.27 -2.43 -10.33
CA LEU A 67 -12.62 -3.73 -9.78
C LEU A 67 -14.00 -4.09 -10.29
N GLU A 68 -14.11 -5.26 -10.91
CA GLU A 68 -15.39 -5.89 -11.26
C GLU A 68 -15.67 -7.02 -10.28
N ASN A 69 -16.70 -6.85 -9.44
CA ASN A 69 -17.07 -7.85 -8.45
C ASN A 69 -17.47 -9.17 -9.11
N ILE A 70 -16.94 -10.29 -8.63
CA ILE A 70 -17.36 -11.61 -9.08
C ILE A 70 -18.75 -11.93 -8.56
N LYS A 71 -19.61 -12.44 -9.45
CA LYS A 71 -20.97 -12.81 -9.12
C LYS A 71 -21.00 -13.81 -7.96
N GLY A 72 -21.79 -13.51 -6.93
CA GLY A 72 -21.90 -14.34 -5.73
C GLY A 72 -20.95 -13.92 -4.61
N PHE A 73 -20.17 -12.86 -4.80
CA PHE A 73 -19.36 -12.21 -3.78
C PHE A 73 -19.84 -10.77 -3.52
N PRO A 74 -19.66 -10.23 -2.30
CA PRO A 74 -19.02 -10.86 -1.14
C PRO A 74 -19.84 -12.00 -0.51
N LYS A 75 -19.15 -12.94 0.15
CA LYS A 75 -19.74 -13.98 1.00
C LYS A 75 -19.37 -13.71 2.45
N GLU A 76 -20.27 -14.09 3.35
CA GLU A 76 -20.08 -13.90 4.78
C GLU A 76 -20.30 -15.22 5.52
N GLN A 77 -19.39 -15.54 6.43
CA GLN A 77 -19.46 -16.71 7.29
C GLN A 77 -19.31 -16.27 8.75
N GLU A 78 -20.32 -16.57 9.56
CA GLU A 78 -20.25 -16.45 11.01
C GLU A 78 -19.47 -17.64 11.60
N ILE A 79 -18.54 -17.36 12.50
CA ILE A 79 -17.63 -18.33 13.10
C ILE A 79 -17.58 -18.09 14.60
N GLN A 80 -17.62 -19.17 15.38
CA GLN A 80 -17.42 -19.16 16.82
C GLN A 80 -16.13 -19.91 17.13
N LEU A 81 -15.14 -19.22 17.68
CA LEU A 81 -13.81 -19.78 17.95
C LEU A 81 -13.32 -19.29 19.30
N LYS A 82 -12.56 -20.15 19.98
CA LYS A 82 -11.88 -19.81 21.23
C LYS A 82 -10.44 -19.38 20.96
N LYS A 83 -9.83 -18.72 21.95
CA LYS A 83 -8.40 -18.38 21.91
C LYS A 83 -7.55 -19.62 21.61
N GLY A 84 -6.66 -19.49 20.62
CA GLY A 84 -5.76 -20.56 20.19
C GLY A 84 -6.38 -21.59 19.23
N GLU A 85 -7.67 -21.45 18.88
CA GLU A 85 -8.28 -22.24 17.81
C GLU A 85 -7.98 -21.61 16.45
N SER A 86 -8.00 -22.46 15.42
CA SER A 86 -7.89 -22.06 14.01
C SER A 86 -9.16 -22.47 13.26
N PHE A 87 -9.63 -21.62 12.37
CA PHE A 87 -10.70 -21.95 11.43
C PHE A 87 -10.17 -22.03 10.01
N TYR A 88 -10.54 -23.10 9.34
CA TYR A 88 -10.21 -23.36 7.95
C TYR A 88 -11.45 -23.06 7.12
N TYR A 89 -11.32 -22.11 6.21
CA TYR A 89 -12.37 -21.72 5.29
C TYR A 89 -11.93 -22.02 3.87
N ASN A 90 -12.78 -22.71 3.11
CA ASN A 90 -12.60 -22.91 1.69
C ASN A 90 -13.84 -22.38 0.96
N GLU A 91 -13.62 -21.71 -0.17
CA GLU A 91 -14.69 -21.16 -0.97
C GLU A 91 -14.39 -21.30 -2.45
N THR A 92 -15.36 -21.85 -3.18
CA THR A 92 -15.26 -22.04 -4.62
C THR A 92 -15.73 -20.78 -5.34
N VAL A 93 -14.88 -20.30 -6.24
CA VAL A 93 -15.18 -19.19 -7.16
C VAL A 93 -15.30 -19.76 -8.56
N ASP A 94 -16.52 -19.78 -9.08
CA ASP A 94 -16.83 -20.28 -10.41
C ASP A 94 -16.79 -19.17 -11.47
N GLY A 95 -16.66 -19.57 -12.73
CA GLY A 95 -16.86 -18.68 -13.87
C GLY A 95 -15.73 -17.67 -14.07
N LEU A 96 -14.54 -18.00 -13.57
CA LEU A 96 -13.35 -17.18 -13.74
C LEU A 96 -12.87 -17.26 -15.18
N SER A 97 -12.95 -16.14 -15.89
CA SER A 97 -12.31 -16.00 -17.20
C SER A 97 -10.84 -15.65 -17.02
N GLU A 98 -10.04 -15.81 -18.07
CA GLU A 98 -8.64 -15.38 -18.03
C GLU A 98 -8.52 -13.89 -17.64
N GLY A 99 -7.53 -13.58 -16.80
CA GLY A 99 -7.31 -12.25 -16.23
C GLY A 99 -6.79 -12.28 -14.79
N GLN A 100 -6.67 -11.10 -14.20
CA GLN A 100 -6.14 -10.92 -12.84
C GLN A 100 -7.27 -10.69 -11.85
N TYR A 101 -7.10 -11.23 -10.66
CA TYR A 101 -8.11 -11.21 -9.61
C TYR A 101 -7.50 -10.86 -8.26
N GLU A 102 -8.34 -10.26 -7.44
CA GLU A 102 -8.07 -9.95 -6.05
C GLU A 102 -9.15 -10.61 -5.19
N ALA A 103 -8.73 -11.44 -4.24
CA ALA A 103 -9.57 -11.91 -3.15
C ALA A 103 -9.17 -11.20 -1.84
N SER A 104 -10.14 -10.68 -1.10
CA SER A 104 -9.95 -10.04 0.19
C SER A 104 -10.67 -10.86 1.26
N PHE A 105 -9.94 -11.25 2.30
CA PHE A 105 -10.44 -11.99 3.45
C PHE A 105 -10.44 -11.05 4.65
N LYS A 106 -11.62 -10.53 4.99
CA LYS A 106 -11.79 -9.60 6.10
C LYS A 106 -12.49 -10.30 7.25
N VAL A 107 -11.85 -10.34 8.41
CA VAL A 107 -12.42 -10.88 9.64
C VAL A 107 -12.85 -9.71 10.50
N ILE A 108 -14.09 -9.74 11.01
CA ILE A 108 -14.69 -8.70 11.86
C ILE A 108 -15.35 -9.39 13.05
N SER A 109 -15.21 -8.88 14.26
CA SER A 109 -15.92 -9.42 15.42
C SER A 109 -16.34 -8.30 16.37
N GLU A 110 -17.66 -8.16 16.55
CA GLU A 110 -18.28 -7.18 17.45
C GLU A 110 -18.25 -7.70 18.89
N GLN A 111 -17.14 -7.54 19.62
CA GLN A 111 -16.98 -8.08 20.98
C GLN A 111 -18.08 -7.58 21.92
N ASP A 112 -18.40 -6.30 21.82
CA ASP A 112 -19.55 -5.67 22.45
C ASP A 112 -20.15 -4.63 21.50
N LYS A 113 -21.16 -3.88 21.95
CA LYS A 113 -21.79 -2.84 21.11
C LYS A 113 -20.81 -1.76 20.67
N ASP A 114 -19.67 -1.63 21.34
CA ASP A 114 -18.72 -0.54 21.27
C ASP A 114 -17.38 -0.97 20.65
N TYR A 115 -17.03 -2.26 20.64
CA TYR A 115 -15.70 -2.77 20.29
C TYR A 115 -15.69 -3.74 19.08
N ILE A 116 -15.00 -3.37 18.00
CA ILE A 116 -14.88 -4.20 16.78
C ILE A 116 -13.43 -4.65 16.57
N TRP A 117 -13.18 -5.95 16.69
CA TRP A 117 -11.91 -6.54 16.26
C TRP A 117 -11.96 -6.78 14.77
N ALA A 118 -10.91 -6.42 14.03
CA ALA A 118 -10.85 -6.80 12.62
C ALA A 118 -9.41 -7.02 12.13
N ASN A 119 -9.27 -7.88 11.12
CA ASN A 119 -8.06 -8.04 10.34
C ASN A 119 -8.42 -8.31 8.87
N GLN A 120 -7.51 -8.06 7.94
CA GLN A 120 -7.71 -8.33 6.52
C GLN A 120 -6.43 -8.88 5.90
N GLU A 121 -6.57 -9.95 5.11
CA GLU A 121 -5.52 -10.44 4.21
C GLU A 121 -5.99 -10.34 2.76
N GLN A 122 -5.07 -10.00 1.87
CA GLN A 122 -5.33 -9.85 0.44
C GLN A 122 -4.57 -10.94 -0.32
N LEU A 123 -5.28 -11.66 -1.18
CA LEU A 123 -4.76 -12.69 -2.05
C LEU A 123 -4.90 -12.23 -3.50
N LEU A 124 -3.78 -12.14 -4.20
CA LEU A 124 -3.77 -11.80 -5.62
C LEU A 124 -3.47 -13.05 -6.44
N PHE A 125 -4.17 -13.25 -7.55
CA PHE A 125 -3.98 -14.42 -8.41
C PHE A 125 -4.34 -14.14 -9.87
N THR A 126 -3.79 -14.95 -10.77
CA THR A 126 -4.02 -14.84 -12.20
C THR A 126 -4.63 -16.13 -12.75
N VAL A 127 -5.64 -15.98 -13.59
CA VAL A 127 -6.28 -17.06 -14.33
C VAL A 127 -5.77 -17.01 -15.77
N THR A 128 -5.18 -18.09 -16.25
CA THR A 128 -4.61 -18.24 -17.60
C THR A 128 -5.33 -19.37 -18.34
N GLU A 129 -5.01 -19.61 -19.61
CA GLU A 129 -5.52 -20.78 -20.34
C GLU A 129 -5.13 -22.12 -19.68
N ASP A 130 -3.97 -22.14 -19.01
CA ASP A 130 -3.34 -23.35 -18.45
C ASP A 130 -3.67 -23.59 -16.97
N GLY A 131 -4.10 -22.57 -16.23
CA GLY A 131 -4.22 -22.69 -14.79
C GLY A 131 -4.76 -21.48 -14.07
N VAL A 132 -4.83 -21.62 -12.75
CA VAL A 132 -4.89 -20.50 -11.82
C VAL A 132 -3.59 -20.49 -11.04
N GLU A 133 -2.86 -19.41 -11.15
CA GLU A 133 -1.57 -19.22 -10.50
C GLU A 133 -1.73 -18.20 -9.37
N LEU A 134 -1.12 -18.49 -8.22
CA LEU A 134 -0.92 -17.48 -7.19
C LEU A 134 -0.05 -16.36 -7.75
N ASP A 135 -0.31 -15.15 -7.26
CA ASP A 135 0.37 -13.93 -7.66
C ASP A 135 0.00 -13.44 -9.09
N TRP A 136 0.65 -12.36 -9.51
CA TRP A 136 0.35 -11.62 -10.74
C TRP A 136 1.15 -12.14 -11.94
N ARG A 137 0.54 -12.05 -13.13
CA ARG A 137 1.15 -12.33 -14.43
C ARG A 137 0.88 -11.20 -15.43
N ASP A 138 1.93 -10.62 -16.04
CA ASP A 138 1.80 -9.49 -16.99
C ASP A 138 1.70 -9.91 -18.47
N ASP A 139 1.88 -11.19 -18.80
CA ASP A 139 1.64 -11.71 -20.15
C ASP A 139 0.18 -11.53 -20.60
N TYR A 140 -0.73 -11.23 -19.67
CA TYR A 140 -2.13 -10.90 -19.91
C TYR A 140 -2.42 -9.42 -20.25
N ILE A 141 -1.41 -8.65 -20.64
CA ILE A 141 -1.61 -7.33 -21.26
C ILE A 141 -1.74 -7.57 -22.77
N PRO A 142 -2.92 -7.35 -23.40
CA PRO A 142 -2.98 -7.28 -24.86
C PRO A 142 -1.93 -6.26 -25.26
N SER A 143 -0.98 -6.64 -26.12
CA SER A 143 0.08 -5.72 -26.53
C SER A 143 -0.55 -4.48 -27.17
N PHE A 144 -0.82 -3.46 -26.38
CA PHE A 144 -1.04 -2.13 -26.89
C PHE A 144 0.36 -1.68 -27.27
N ALA A 145 0.68 -1.90 -28.55
CA ALA A 145 1.77 -1.17 -29.18
C ALA A 145 1.59 0.30 -28.77
N PRO A 146 2.60 0.95 -28.18
CA PRO A 146 2.50 2.37 -27.93
C PRO A 146 2.17 3.03 -29.27
N SER A 147 1.10 3.82 -29.31
CA SER A 147 0.79 4.61 -30.50
C SER A 147 2.07 5.34 -30.88
N GLU A 148 2.59 5.11 -32.08
CA GLU A 148 3.72 5.87 -32.62
C GLU A 148 3.41 7.34 -32.41
N SER A 149 4.17 7.99 -31.52
CA SER A 149 4.11 9.43 -31.42
C SER A 149 4.64 9.95 -32.75
N GLN A 150 3.75 10.40 -33.62
CA GLN A 150 4.11 11.26 -34.72
C GLN A 150 4.71 12.53 -34.11
N THR A 151 6.03 12.53 -33.91
CA THR A 151 6.77 13.75 -33.62
C THR A 151 6.92 14.49 -34.94
N SER A 152 6.05 15.49 -35.12
CA SER A 152 6.21 16.52 -36.12
C SER A 152 7.53 17.26 -35.93
N GLU A 153 8.20 17.50 -37.06
CA GLU A 153 9.38 18.32 -37.27
C GLU A 153 9.43 19.62 -36.41
N SER A 154 10.57 19.93 -35.78
CA SER A 154 11.45 21.00 -36.28
C SER A 154 12.73 21.19 -35.43
N LYS A 155 13.86 21.12 -36.15
CA LYS A 155 15.13 21.86 -36.06
C LYS A 155 15.68 22.32 -34.70
N GLY A 156 16.88 21.82 -34.41
CA GLY A 156 17.90 22.49 -33.60
C GLY A 156 19.23 21.73 -33.64
N THR A 157 20.02 21.91 -34.71
CA THR A 157 21.36 21.33 -34.82
C THR A 157 22.34 22.02 -33.87
N HIS A 158 22.82 21.31 -32.86
CA HIS A 158 24.09 21.62 -32.19
C HIS A 158 24.99 20.39 -32.21
N SER A 159 26.06 20.46 -33.01
CA SER A 159 27.18 19.53 -32.96
C SER A 159 27.99 19.77 -31.69
N ILE A 160 28.13 18.73 -30.87
CA ILE A 160 29.19 18.63 -29.88
C ILE A 160 29.90 17.30 -30.12
N SER A 161 31.17 17.38 -30.49
CA SER A 161 32.07 16.26 -30.72
C SER A 161 32.62 15.78 -29.37
N PRO A 162 32.55 14.49 -29.03
CA PRO A 162 33.36 13.94 -27.94
C PRO A 162 34.70 13.41 -28.48
N GLU A 163 35.79 13.91 -27.89
CA GLU A 163 37.12 13.30 -27.94
C GLU A 163 37.06 11.86 -27.42
N ILE A 164 37.51 10.92 -28.25
CA ILE A 164 37.70 9.51 -27.87
C ILE A 164 39.19 9.32 -27.55
N ALA A 165 39.48 8.92 -26.31
CA ALA A 165 40.81 8.45 -25.90
C ALA A 165 41.15 7.10 -26.56
N PRO A 166 42.44 6.82 -26.86
CA PRO A 166 42.82 5.70 -27.71
C PRO A 166 42.69 4.35 -26.98
N TYR A 167 41.81 3.49 -27.51
CA TYR A 167 41.71 2.08 -27.12
C TYR A 167 42.81 1.26 -27.81
N ILE A 168 43.53 0.48 -27.01
CA ILE A 168 44.66 -0.37 -27.43
C ILE A 168 44.13 -1.57 -28.23
N ARG A 169 44.64 -1.74 -29.45
CA ARG A 169 44.44 -2.94 -30.29
C ARG A 169 45.13 -4.15 -29.65
N HIS A 170 44.41 -5.25 -29.49
CA HIS A 170 45.00 -6.58 -29.43
C HIS A 170 44.61 -7.38 -30.68
N ASP A 171 45.59 -8.14 -31.16
CA ASP A 171 45.66 -8.85 -32.43
C ASP A 171 44.45 -9.73 -32.77
N SER A 172 44.10 -9.67 -34.04
CA SER A 172 43.24 -10.61 -34.74
C SER A 172 43.93 -11.96 -34.92
N GLN A 173 43.34 -13.04 -34.40
CA GLN A 173 43.57 -14.38 -34.91
C GLN A 173 42.39 -14.80 -35.79
N GLU A 174 42.72 -15.20 -37.01
CA GLU A 174 41.84 -15.81 -38.01
C GLU A 174 41.17 -17.08 -37.43
N TYR A 175 39.84 -17.13 -37.49
CA TYR A 175 39.10 -18.38 -37.36
C TYR A 175 38.53 -18.77 -38.71
N ILE A 176 38.89 -19.97 -39.14
CA ILE A 176 38.41 -20.66 -40.34
C ILE A 176 36.93 -20.96 -40.14
N VAL A 177 36.09 -20.46 -41.07
CA VAL A 177 34.68 -20.83 -41.16
C VAL A 177 34.60 -22.20 -41.80
N ALA A 178 34.20 -23.22 -41.03
CA ALA A 178 33.69 -24.47 -41.58
C ALA A 178 32.17 -24.32 -41.76
N GLU A 179 31.71 -24.41 -43.02
CA GLU A 179 30.31 -24.66 -43.35
C GLU A 179 29.93 -26.05 -42.83
N GLU A 180 29.18 -26.10 -41.73
CA GLU A 180 28.50 -27.31 -41.30
C GLU A 180 27.04 -27.28 -41.74
N GLN A 181 26.59 -28.41 -42.27
CA GLN A 181 25.34 -28.58 -42.98
C GLN A 181 24.13 -28.35 -42.07
N LEU A 182 23.20 -27.53 -42.54
CA LEU A 182 21.84 -27.44 -42.06
C LEU A 182 21.15 -28.80 -42.27
N SER A 183 21.07 -29.60 -41.20
CA SER A 183 20.09 -30.69 -41.12
C SER A 183 18.85 -30.16 -40.41
N ASP A 184 17.71 -30.26 -41.10
CA ASP A 184 16.37 -30.11 -40.52
C ASP A 184 16.25 -30.96 -39.25
N GLN A 185 16.33 -30.33 -38.08
CA GLN A 185 15.89 -30.93 -36.81
C GLN A 185 14.49 -30.43 -36.48
N ALA A 186 13.64 -31.42 -36.24
CA ALA A 186 12.28 -31.28 -35.78
C ALA A 186 12.16 -30.26 -34.65
N SER A 187 11.08 -29.49 -34.68
CA SER A 187 10.62 -28.64 -33.58
C SER A 187 10.27 -29.52 -32.38
N ASP A 188 11.28 -29.87 -31.59
CA ASP A 188 11.08 -30.30 -30.22
C ASP A 188 10.53 -29.08 -29.47
N ASN A 189 9.23 -29.14 -29.15
CA ASN A 189 8.62 -28.29 -28.14
C ASN A 189 9.25 -28.67 -26.78
N ALA A 190 10.49 -28.23 -26.55
CA ALA A 190 11.10 -28.27 -25.25
C ALA A 190 10.22 -27.40 -24.35
N ILE A 191 9.47 -28.05 -23.44
CA ILE A 191 8.76 -27.38 -22.36
C ILE A 191 9.83 -26.62 -21.60
N MET A 192 9.90 -25.31 -21.84
CA MET A 192 10.88 -24.45 -21.18
C MET A 192 10.58 -24.51 -19.69
N ALA A 193 11.54 -24.96 -18.90
CA ALA A 193 11.36 -25.13 -17.47
C ALA A 193 10.99 -23.78 -16.82
N THR A 194 9.87 -23.76 -16.11
CA THR A 194 9.47 -22.62 -15.29
C THR A 194 10.45 -22.45 -14.13
N SER A 195 10.85 -21.21 -13.87
CA SER A 195 11.68 -20.80 -12.75
C SER A 195 10.88 -19.96 -11.77
N THR A 196 11.28 -19.96 -10.50
CA THR A 196 10.62 -19.18 -9.45
C THR A 196 11.62 -18.26 -8.76
N LEU A 197 11.30 -16.97 -8.71
CA LEU A 197 12.01 -15.97 -7.93
C LEU A 197 11.18 -15.65 -6.68
N THR A 198 11.80 -15.80 -5.53
CA THR A 198 11.22 -15.45 -4.23
C THR A 198 12.06 -14.36 -3.57
N GLY A 199 11.52 -13.70 -2.55
CA GLY A 199 12.33 -12.77 -1.78
C GLY A 199 11.57 -11.96 -0.75
N ASN A 200 12.30 -11.06 -0.09
CA ASN A 200 11.79 -10.13 0.90
C ASN A 200 12.50 -8.78 0.77
N TRP A 201 11.76 -7.68 0.86
CA TRP A 201 12.35 -6.34 0.85
C TRP A 201 12.06 -5.59 2.13
N LYS A 202 13.06 -4.85 2.61
CA LYS A 202 13.00 -4.03 3.81
C LYS A 202 13.44 -2.61 3.53
N PHE A 203 13.01 -1.67 4.36
CA PHE A 203 13.49 -0.28 4.35
C PHE A 203 13.86 0.14 5.77
N TYR A 204 14.69 1.17 5.90
CA TYR A 204 15.09 1.71 7.19
C TYR A 204 14.07 2.71 7.72
N THR A 205 13.70 2.54 8.99
CA THR A 205 12.92 3.48 9.80
C THR A 205 13.83 4.16 10.82
N LYS A 206 13.26 5.04 11.67
CA LYS A 206 13.98 5.60 12.82
C LYS A 206 14.36 4.54 13.87
N SER A 207 13.57 3.47 13.98
CA SER A 207 13.72 2.41 15.00
C SER A 207 14.44 1.16 14.49
N GLY A 208 14.76 1.05 13.20
CA GLY A 208 15.42 -0.12 12.64
C GLY A 208 15.05 -0.34 11.17
N THR A 209 14.64 -1.55 10.84
CA THR A 209 14.17 -1.91 9.50
C THR A 209 12.77 -2.49 9.57
N LYS A 210 11.92 -2.14 8.60
CA LYS A 210 10.60 -2.75 8.42
C LYS A 210 10.50 -3.42 7.06
N ASN A 211 9.64 -4.43 6.98
CA ASN A 211 9.30 -5.08 5.71
C ASN A 211 8.48 -4.12 4.84
N ILE A 212 8.74 -4.11 3.54
CA ILE A 212 7.98 -3.34 2.55
C ILE A 212 6.76 -4.18 2.16
N ARG A 213 5.56 -3.77 2.57
CA ARG A 213 4.32 -4.53 2.42
C ARG A 213 3.47 -4.05 1.24
N ASN A 214 2.74 -4.95 0.58
CA ASN A 214 1.76 -4.65 -0.47
C ASN A 214 2.35 -3.88 -1.67
N ALA A 215 3.66 -3.92 -1.85
CA ALA A 215 4.39 -3.08 -2.80
C ALA A 215 4.63 -3.83 -4.10
N LYS A 216 4.43 -3.14 -5.23
CA LYS A 216 4.65 -3.70 -6.56
C LYS A 216 6.13 -4.05 -6.75
N VAL A 217 6.38 -5.26 -7.21
CA VAL A 217 7.67 -5.77 -7.66
C VAL A 217 7.58 -6.02 -9.17
N GLU A 218 8.61 -5.67 -9.93
CA GLU A 218 8.71 -5.90 -11.37
C GLU A 218 10.03 -6.58 -11.69
N LEU A 219 9.98 -7.68 -12.43
CA LEU A 219 11.17 -8.31 -13.00
C LEU A 219 11.26 -7.93 -14.48
N LYS A 220 12.43 -7.41 -14.88
CA LYS A 220 12.76 -7.07 -16.26
C LYS A 220 14.00 -7.82 -16.70
N TYR A 221 14.11 -8.00 -18.01
CA TYR A 221 15.29 -8.52 -18.66
C TYR A 221 15.70 -7.64 -19.83
N ARG A 222 16.97 -7.71 -20.20
CA ARG A 222 17.50 -7.04 -21.39
C ARG A 222 17.75 -8.08 -22.48
N ASP A 223 17.06 -7.92 -23.61
CA ASP A 223 17.17 -8.84 -24.75
C ASP A 223 18.50 -8.66 -25.52
N GLN A 224 18.68 -9.47 -26.57
CA GLN A 224 19.86 -9.40 -27.44
C GLN A 224 20.02 -8.08 -28.20
N PHE A 225 18.98 -7.25 -28.26
CA PHE A 225 18.98 -5.92 -28.90
C PHE A 225 19.17 -4.79 -27.88
N TYR A 226 19.51 -5.13 -26.63
CA TYR A 226 19.71 -4.17 -25.54
C TYR A 226 18.42 -3.44 -25.12
N ILE A 227 17.25 -4.02 -25.40
CA ILE A 227 15.96 -3.46 -25.02
C ILE A 227 15.50 -4.10 -23.71
N TRP A 228 15.09 -3.27 -22.75
CA TRP A 228 14.48 -3.75 -21.51
C TRP A 228 13.03 -4.18 -21.76
N ARG A 229 12.72 -5.41 -21.35
CA ARG A 229 11.39 -6.02 -21.43
C ARG A 229 10.98 -6.50 -20.06
N THR A 230 9.69 -6.38 -19.74
CA THR A 230 9.13 -6.88 -18.49
C THR A 230 8.89 -8.39 -18.63
N VAL A 231 9.41 -9.15 -17.68
CA VAL A 231 9.11 -10.58 -17.50
C VAL A 231 7.76 -10.71 -16.82
N GLY A 232 7.56 -9.94 -15.75
CA GLY A 232 6.27 -9.78 -15.09
C GLY A 232 6.37 -8.96 -13.82
N THR A 233 5.24 -8.82 -13.15
CA THR A 233 5.10 -8.08 -11.89
C THR A 233 4.41 -8.94 -10.85
N THR A 234 4.65 -8.63 -9.58
CA THR A 234 3.98 -9.22 -8.41
C THR A 234 3.87 -8.15 -7.33
N TYR A 235 3.36 -8.49 -6.17
CA TYR A 235 3.32 -7.62 -5.01
C TYR A 235 3.95 -8.32 -3.81
N THR A 236 4.58 -7.56 -2.93
CA THR A 236 4.93 -8.09 -1.62
C THR A 236 3.66 -8.31 -0.79
N ASN A 237 3.61 -9.36 0.02
CA ASN A 237 2.50 -9.60 0.94
C ASN A 237 2.63 -8.75 2.22
N THR A 238 1.78 -9.01 3.22
CA THR A 238 1.77 -8.32 4.53
C THR A 238 3.04 -8.56 5.36
N LEU A 239 3.83 -9.59 5.03
CA LEU A 239 5.15 -9.88 5.61
C LEU A 239 6.31 -9.34 4.76
N GLY A 240 6.00 -8.67 3.64
CA GLY A 240 6.98 -8.14 2.69
C GLY A 240 7.63 -9.18 1.78
N ASN A 241 7.11 -10.41 1.78
CA ASN A 241 7.58 -11.49 0.92
C ASN A 241 6.93 -11.40 -0.46
N PHE A 242 7.67 -11.76 -1.51
CA PHE A 242 7.11 -11.91 -2.86
C PHE A 242 7.53 -13.25 -3.45
N SER A 243 6.72 -13.75 -4.37
CA SER A 243 6.98 -14.91 -5.21
C SER A 243 6.58 -14.58 -6.65
N PHE A 244 7.31 -15.13 -7.61
CA PHE A 244 7.09 -14.88 -9.03
C PHE A 244 7.60 -16.06 -9.84
N SER A 245 6.72 -16.74 -10.58
CA SER A 245 7.09 -17.84 -11.48
C SER A 245 7.09 -17.36 -12.94
N TYR A 246 8.09 -17.77 -13.71
CA TYR A 246 8.26 -17.34 -15.11
C TYR A 246 9.06 -18.33 -15.93
N THR A 247 8.81 -18.31 -17.23
CA THR A 247 9.66 -18.98 -18.22
C THR A 247 10.83 -18.06 -18.57
N PRO A 248 12.09 -18.43 -18.27
CA PRO A 248 13.22 -17.55 -18.51
C PRO A 248 13.40 -17.19 -19.99
N PRO A 249 13.34 -15.91 -20.38
CA PRO A 249 13.73 -15.51 -21.72
C PRO A 249 15.25 -15.66 -21.95
N ASN A 250 15.65 -15.66 -23.22
CA ASN A 250 17.05 -15.44 -23.56
C ASN A 250 17.44 -13.99 -23.21
N ALA A 251 18.15 -13.83 -22.10
CA ALA A 251 18.46 -12.55 -21.49
C ALA A 251 19.96 -12.40 -21.24
N ASN A 252 20.48 -11.20 -21.48
CA ASN A 252 21.87 -10.88 -21.17
C ASN A 252 22.03 -10.21 -19.79
N TYR A 253 20.95 -9.60 -19.28
CA TYR A 253 20.88 -8.92 -17.98
C TYR A 253 19.46 -8.97 -17.45
N TRP A 254 19.35 -8.89 -16.13
CA TRP A 254 18.09 -8.83 -15.41
C TRP A 254 18.06 -7.62 -14.48
N GLU A 255 16.88 -7.07 -14.27
CA GLU A 255 16.62 -5.98 -13.34
C GLU A 255 15.38 -6.31 -12.51
N LEU A 256 15.55 -6.39 -11.19
CA LEU A 256 14.44 -6.53 -10.24
C LEU A 256 14.16 -5.18 -9.61
N ILE A 257 12.92 -4.70 -9.69
CA ILE A 257 12.49 -3.38 -9.26
C ILE A 257 11.40 -3.51 -8.21
N ILE A 258 11.43 -2.68 -7.17
CA ILE A 258 10.32 -2.46 -6.25
C ILE A 258 9.83 -1.01 -6.33
N TYR A 259 8.52 -0.83 -6.21
CA TYR A 259 7.84 0.45 -6.25
C TYR A 259 7.03 0.66 -4.95
N PRO A 260 7.01 1.87 -4.34
CA PRO A 260 6.06 2.26 -3.31
C PRO A 260 4.68 2.49 -3.95
N GLN A 261 4.10 1.40 -4.45
CA GLN A 261 2.85 1.35 -5.19
C GLN A 261 2.10 0.07 -4.80
N SER A 262 0.82 0.21 -4.47
CA SER A 262 -0.14 -0.88 -4.23
C SER A 262 -1.38 -0.70 -5.11
N THR A 263 -2.42 -1.52 -4.89
CA THR A 263 -3.74 -1.33 -5.51
C THR A 263 -4.47 -0.08 -5.01
N PHE A 264 -4.05 0.52 -3.90
CA PHE A 264 -4.72 1.67 -3.28
C PHE A 264 -3.83 2.90 -3.11
N THR A 265 -2.51 2.82 -3.29
CA THR A 265 -1.64 4.00 -3.18
C THR A 265 -0.47 3.98 -4.15
N THR A 266 0.06 5.16 -4.46
CA THR A 266 1.26 5.31 -5.31
C THR A 266 2.01 6.58 -4.92
N VAL A 267 3.30 6.44 -4.57
CA VAL A 267 4.17 7.58 -4.22
C VAL A 267 4.98 8.01 -5.44
N LYS A 268 4.65 9.19 -5.98
CA LYS A 268 5.21 9.78 -7.20
C LYS A 268 6.36 10.73 -6.90
N ASN A 269 7.36 10.74 -7.78
CA ASN A 269 8.50 11.63 -7.78
C ASN A 269 8.27 12.81 -8.75
N PRO A 270 7.99 14.02 -8.25
CA PRO A 270 7.75 15.17 -9.12
C PRO A 270 9.01 15.64 -9.87
N ASN A 271 10.20 15.26 -9.42
CA ASN A 271 11.46 15.61 -10.06
C ASN A 271 11.78 14.72 -11.28
N ASP A 272 10.98 13.67 -11.50
CA ASP A 272 11.13 12.72 -12.62
C ASP A 272 9.81 12.59 -13.39
N GLY A 273 9.19 13.73 -13.73
CA GLY A 273 7.95 13.75 -14.51
C GLY A 273 6.75 13.08 -13.83
N ASN A 274 6.72 13.04 -12.49
CA ASN A 274 5.74 12.29 -11.67
C ASN A 274 5.81 10.76 -11.86
N ALA A 275 6.95 10.22 -12.30
CA ALA A 275 7.20 8.79 -12.26
C ALA A 275 7.11 8.25 -10.83
N VAL A 276 6.74 6.99 -10.66
CA VAL A 276 6.71 6.34 -9.34
C VAL A 276 8.14 6.23 -8.82
N TRP A 277 8.36 6.54 -7.54
CA TRP A 277 9.64 6.23 -6.89
C TRP A 277 9.98 4.75 -7.05
N LYS A 278 11.25 4.37 -7.10
CA LYS A 278 11.62 2.95 -7.22
C LYS A 278 13.01 2.67 -6.68
N SER A 279 13.25 1.41 -6.35
CA SER A 279 14.58 0.86 -6.12
C SER A 279 14.76 -0.38 -7.00
N ASN A 280 15.96 -0.60 -7.50
CA ASN A 280 16.25 -1.69 -8.42
C ASN A 280 17.60 -2.36 -8.13
N MET A 281 17.71 -3.62 -8.54
CA MET A 281 18.92 -4.42 -8.51
C MET A 281 19.16 -5.08 -9.86
N PHE A 282 20.43 -5.21 -10.24
CA PHE A 282 20.83 -5.86 -11.48
C PHE A 282 21.45 -7.22 -11.22
N TYR A 283 21.09 -8.20 -12.06
CA TYR A 283 21.65 -9.54 -12.04
C TYR A 283 22.19 -9.91 -13.42
N LEU A 284 23.27 -10.69 -13.42
CA LEU A 284 23.80 -11.27 -14.65
C LEU A 284 22.90 -12.42 -15.14
N ASP A 285 22.35 -13.19 -14.21
CA ASP A 285 21.54 -14.36 -14.52
C ASP A 285 20.50 -14.62 -13.42
N LEU A 286 19.25 -14.80 -13.83
CA LEU A 286 18.15 -15.29 -13.01
C LEU A 286 17.42 -16.46 -13.71
N THR A 287 18.02 -17.10 -14.71
CA THR A 287 17.39 -18.17 -15.49
C THR A 287 16.99 -19.39 -14.68
N SER A 288 17.57 -19.62 -13.50
CA SER A 288 17.16 -20.68 -12.57
C SER A 288 16.24 -20.21 -11.44
N GLY A 289 15.75 -18.96 -11.51
CA GLY A 289 15.06 -18.31 -10.40
C GLY A 289 16.04 -17.93 -9.27
N GLY A 290 15.54 -17.85 -8.05
CA GLY A 290 16.38 -17.56 -6.88
C GLY A 290 15.61 -17.05 -5.67
N ASN A 291 16.36 -16.72 -4.61
CA ASN A 291 15.84 -16.04 -3.43
C ASN A 291 16.59 -14.72 -3.22
N VAL A 292 15.85 -13.61 -3.18
CA VAL A 292 16.40 -12.25 -3.17
C VAL A 292 15.91 -11.50 -1.94
N ASN A 293 16.81 -11.25 -0.99
CA ASN A 293 16.50 -10.43 0.19
C ASN A 293 17.30 -9.14 0.15
N LEU A 294 16.61 -8.00 0.26
CA LEU A 294 17.25 -6.69 0.22
C LEU A 294 16.72 -5.77 1.32
N THR A 295 17.61 -4.95 1.86
CA THR A 295 17.24 -3.75 2.60
C THR A 295 17.65 -2.53 1.78
N LEU A 296 16.72 -1.59 1.56
CA LEU A 296 16.98 -0.32 0.88
C LEU A 296 18.10 0.45 1.58
N THR A 297 18.85 1.27 0.83
CA THR A 297 19.92 2.08 1.42
C THR A 297 19.35 3.17 2.33
N ASN A 298 19.77 3.16 3.60
CA ASN A 298 19.36 4.16 4.59
C ASN A 298 19.72 5.59 4.14
N GLY A 299 18.89 6.57 4.54
CA GLY A 299 19.14 7.99 4.30
C GLY A 299 18.95 8.45 2.84
N THR A 300 18.50 7.57 1.94
CA THR A 300 18.20 7.95 0.55
C THR A 300 16.78 8.50 0.42
N SER A 301 16.53 9.29 -0.63
CA SER A 301 15.17 9.74 -0.98
C SER A 301 14.25 8.58 -1.32
N VAL A 302 14.78 7.50 -1.90
CA VAL A 302 14.02 6.27 -2.17
C VAL A 302 13.57 5.63 -0.87
N ASN A 303 14.46 5.46 0.12
CA ASN A 303 14.08 4.96 1.45
C ASN A 303 13.01 5.84 2.10
N SER A 304 13.11 7.16 1.93
CA SER A 304 12.14 8.12 2.45
C SER A 304 10.76 8.01 1.78
N ALA A 305 10.73 7.73 0.47
CA ALA A 305 9.48 7.47 -0.26
C ALA A 305 8.79 6.18 0.23
N PHE A 306 9.57 5.15 0.55
CA PHE A 306 9.04 3.92 1.17
C PHE A 306 8.54 4.12 2.59
N TYR A 307 9.12 5.07 3.33
CA TYR A 307 8.59 5.49 4.63
C TYR A 307 7.19 6.10 4.48
N VAL A 308 7.04 7.08 3.58
CA VAL A 308 5.73 7.69 3.27
C VAL A 308 4.71 6.63 2.85
N TYR A 309 5.14 5.69 2.01
CA TYR A 309 4.32 4.58 1.57
C TYR A 309 3.87 3.66 2.72
N ASP A 310 4.77 3.27 3.62
CA ASP A 310 4.43 2.43 4.79
C ASP A 310 3.44 3.13 5.73
N ASP A 311 3.59 4.45 5.93
CA ASP A 311 2.63 5.25 6.67
C ASP A 311 1.23 5.09 6.03
N ILE A 312 1.11 5.30 4.72
CA ILE A 312 -0.19 5.20 4.02
C ILE A 312 -0.76 3.78 4.10
N VAL A 313 0.05 2.75 3.85
CA VAL A 313 -0.37 1.34 3.93
C VAL A 313 -0.91 1.03 5.33
N THR A 314 -0.21 1.46 6.37
CA THR A 314 -0.62 1.22 7.76
C THR A 314 -1.97 1.87 8.08
N HIS A 315 -2.17 3.13 7.71
CA HIS A 315 -3.40 3.86 8.05
C HIS A 315 -4.59 3.41 7.20
N ASN A 316 -4.36 3.12 5.92
CA ASN A 316 -5.42 2.65 5.04
C ASN A 316 -6.00 1.32 5.56
N SER A 317 -5.13 0.39 5.98
CA SER A 317 -5.56 -0.86 6.61
C SER A 317 -6.37 -0.60 7.89
N PHE A 318 -5.88 0.26 8.79
CA PHE A 318 -6.60 0.59 10.03
C PHE A 318 -7.99 1.21 9.78
N LEU A 319 -8.11 2.14 8.85
CA LEU A 319 -9.38 2.80 8.55
C LEU A 319 -10.36 1.91 7.79
N ASN A 320 -9.87 1.04 6.90
CA ASN A 320 -10.73 0.09 6.22
C ASN A 320 -11.37 -0.91 7.21
N LEU A 321 -10.66 -1.23 8.30
CA LEU A 321 -11.20 -2.01 9.42
C LEU A 321 -12.23 -1.25 10.25
N SER A 322 -12.22 0.09 10.20
CA SER A 322 -13.13 0.98 10.93
C SER A 322 -14.53 1.10 10.30
N GLY A 323 -14.89 0.22 9.36
CA GLY A 323 -16.25 0.03 8.86
C GLY A 323 -16.57 0.68 7.51
N LYS A 324 -15.71 1.55 6.98
CA LYS A 324 -15.85 2.13 5.63
C LYS A 324 -14.51 2.26 4.94
N ASP A 325 -14.45 1.87 3.67
CA ASP A 325 -13.26 2.03 2.85
C ASP A 325 -12.85 3.53 2.77
N PRO A 326 -11.64 3.90 3.22
CA PRO A 326 -11.14 5.28 3.10
C PRO A 326 -10.82 5.70 1.66
N GLY A 327 -10.84 4.78 0.69
CA GLY A 327 -10.59 5.01 -0.74
C GLY A 327 -9.10 5.09 -1.12
N ASN A 328 -8.83 5.13 -2.43
CA ASN A 328 -7.48 4.89 -2.97
C ASN A 328 -6.63 6.16 -3.20
N ALA A 329 -5.61 6.38 -2.36
CA ALA A 329 -4.62 7.46 -2.45
C ALA A 329 -3.58 7.32 -3.59
N HIS A 330 -3.99 7.24 -4.85
CA HIS A 330 -3.05 7.15 -6.00
C HIS A 330 -2.29 8.45 -6.35
N ASN A 331 -2.63 9.57 -5.71
CA ASN A 331 -2.06 10.89 -5.98
C ASN A 331 -1.24 11.42 -4.81
N VAL A 332 -0.29 10.62 -4.34
CA VAL A 332 0.70 11.04 -3.35
C VAL A 332 1.98 11.45 -4.06
N ILE A 333 2.40 12.70 -3.84
CA ILE A 333 3.60 13.28 -4.41
C ILE A 333 4.60 13.47 -3.28
N PHE A 334 5.78 12.87 -3.39
CA PHE A 334 6.88 13.12 -2.46
C PHE A 334 8.04 13.81 -3.16
N ASN A 335 8.23 15.09 -2.85
CA ASN A 335 9.37 15.86 -3.34
C ASN A 335 10.51 15.84 -2.32
N SER A 336 11.51 15.00 -2.58
CA SER A 336 12.69 14.87 -1.70
C SER A 336 13.69 16.02 -1.78
N SER A 337 13.48 16.98 -2.68
CA SER A 337 14.44 18.06 -2.97
C SER A 337 14.02 19.42 -2.39
N LEU A 338 12.72 19.64 -2.21
CA LEU A 338 12.18 20.91 -1.67
C LEU A 338 11.94 20.82 -0.17
N ASP A 339 12.23 21.91 0.53
CA ASP A 339 11.99 22.10 1.95
C ASP A 339 10.88 23.13 2.15
N GLN A 340 9.64 22.66 2.26
CA GLN A 340 8.45 23.48 2.43
C GLN A 340 7.35 22.70 3.17
N GLY A 341 6.27 23.40 3.53
CA GLY A 341 5.11 22.79 4.17
C GLY A 341 4.43 21.78 3.26
N SER A 342 4.10 20.61 3.82
CA SER A 342 3.24 19.64 3.15
C SER A 342 1.79 20.14 3.15
N TYR A 343 1.00 19.61 2.23
CA TYR A 343 -0.41 19.98 2.12
C TYR A 343 -1.20 18.92 1.35
N PHE A 344 -2.49 18.86 1.65
CA PHE A 344 -3.50 18.22 0.83
C PHE A 344 -4.23 19.26 -0.04
N SER A 345 -4.52 18.92 -1.29
CA SER A 345 -5.37 19.73 -2.17
C SER A 345 -6.05 18.88 -3.24
N GLY A 346 -7.38 18.92 -3.31
CA GLY A 346 -8.17 18.36 -4.42
C GLY A 346 -7.91 16.87 -4.68
N GLY A 347 -7.76 16.06 -3.64
CA GLY A 347 -7.46 14.63 -3.74
C GLY A 347 -5.98 14.30 -3.98
N THR A 348 -5.08 15.29 -3.90
CA THR A 348 -3.63 15.11 -4.01
C THR A 348 -2.96 15.43 -2.67
N VAL A 349 -2.03 14.57 -2.25
CA VAL A 349 -1.21 14.78 -1.06
C VAL A 349 0.21 15.11 -1.49
N CYS A 350 0.69 16.30 -1.10
CA CYS A 350 2.01 16.81 -1.45
C CYS A 350 2.90 16.82 -0.21
N LEU A 351 3.94 16.00 -0.23
CA LEU A 351 4.90 15.79 0.85
C LEU A 351 6.30 16.26 0.45
N TYR A 352 7.08 16.71 1.44
CA TYR A 352 8.38 17.33 1.22
C TYR A 352 9.50 16.71 2.04
N LYS A 353 10.74 17.05 1.70
CA LYS A 353 11.98 16.39 2.12
C LYS A 353 12.04 15.96 3.59
N ASN A 354 11.54 16.79 4.50
CA ASN A 354 11.72 16.63 5.95
C ASN A 354 10.53 15.97 6.67
N THR A 355 9.46 15.62 5.96
CA THR A 355 8.25 15.06 6.56
C THR A 355 8.26 13.54 6.82
N PRO A 356 9.01 12.69 6.09
CA PRO A 356 9.04 11.26 6.35
C PRO A 356 9.42 10.92 7.80
N GLY A 357 8.66 10.03 8.44
CA GLY A 357 8.85 9.65 9.84
C GLY A 357 8.41 10.68 10.87
N THR A 358 7.57 11.63 10.48
CA THR A 358 6.88 12.57 11.39
C THR A 358 5.37 12.32 11.32
N SER A 359 4.56 13.06 12.07
CA SER A 359 3.10 12.96 11.99
C SER A 359 2.53 13.61 10.73
N THR A 360 3.31 14.42 10.01
CA THR A 360 2.83 15.20 8.86
C THR A 360 2.29 14.36 7.70
N PRO A 361 2.97 13.29 7.21
CA PRO A 361 2.41 12.46 6.15
C PRO A 361 1.04 11.86 6.49
N MET A 362 0.86 11.46 7.75
CA MET A 362 -0.38 10.89 8.27
C MET A 362 -1.47 11.96 8.38
N HIS A 363 -1.11 13.16 8.83
CA HIS A 363 -2.01 14.32 8.88
C HIS A 363 -2.56 14.67 7.48
N GLU A 364 -1.69 14.81 6.48
CA GLU A 364 -2.17 15.10 5.10
C GLU A 364 -3.04 13.98 4.54
N MET A 365 -2.80 12.74 4.97
CA MET A 365 -3.65 11.62 4.62
C MET A 365 -5.00 11.65 5.34
N GLY A 366 -5.07 12.17 6.57
CA GLY A 366 -6.32 12.43 7.26
C GLY A 366 -7.26 13.36 6.50
N HIS A 367 -6.71 14.42 5.89
CA HIS A 367 -7.45 15.27 4.93
C HIS A 367 -7.95 14.46 3.73
N TYR A 368 -7.09 13.64 3.13
CA TYR A 368 -7.46 12.78 2.01
C TYR A 368 -8.63 11.83 2.35
N TYR A 369 -8.60 11.21 3.54
CA TYR A 369 -9.68 10.34 4.00
C TYR A 369 -10.99 11.09 4.22
N MET A 370 -10.95 12.27 4.82
CA MET A 370 -12.14 13.13 4.94
C MET A 370 -12.70 13.52 3.57
N TYR A 371 -11.82 13.87 2.62
CA TYR A 371 -12.20 14.20 1.25
C TYR A 371 -12.93 13.02 0.57
N ASN A 372 -12.42 11.81 0.69
CA ASN A 372 -13.06 10.63 0.11
C ASN A 372 -14.39 10.29 0.77
N LEU A 373 -14.47 10.43 2.10
CA LEU A 373 -15.72 10.19 2.83
C LEU A 373 -16.84 11.15 2.42
N TYR A 374 -16.50 12.43 2.21
CA TYR A 374 -17.47 13.51 1.99
C TYR A 374 -17.62 13.93 0.53
N GLY A 375 -16.73 13.47 -0.36
CA GLY A 375 -16.58 13.95 -1.73
C GLY A 375 -15.93 15.33 -1.86
N SER A 376 -15.67 16.02 -0.76
CA SER A 376 -15.01 17.32 -0.68
C SER A 376 -14.57 17.61 0.76
N ILE A 377 -13.55 18.45 0.96
CA ILE A 377 -13.23 18.97 2.29
C ILE A 377 -14.34 19.94 2.73
N PRO A 378 -14.84 19.86 3.97
CA PRO A 378 -15.80 20.81 4.52
C PRO A 378 -15.34 22.26 4.44
N SER A 379 -16.27 23.20 4.53
CA SER A 379 -15.93 24.62 4.53
C SER A 379 -15.09 24.99 5.76
N SER A 380 -13.83 25.37 5.53
CA SER A 380 -12.85 25.74 6.56
C SER A 380 -12.38 27.20 6.37
N PRO A 381 -13.24 28.21 6.63
CA PRO A 381 -12.82 29.60 6.50
C PRO A 381 -11.69 29.93 7.48
N SER A 382 -10.81 30.87 7.10
CA SER A 382 -9.70 31.34 7.95
C SER A 382 -8.71 30.24 8.38
N CYS A 383 -8.52 29.21 7.55
CA CYS A 383 -7.62 28.10 7.88
C CYS A 383 -6.15 28.30 7.47
N SER A 384 -5.84 29.42 6.81
CA SER A 384 -4.45 29.78 6.51
C SER A 384 -3.69 30.18 7.78
N ASN A 385 -2.54 29.55 8.05
CA ASN A 385 -1.68 29.81 9.21
C ASN A 385 -2.35 29.51 10.57
N HIS A 386 -3.01 28.36 10.70
CA HIS A 386 -3.52 27.87 11.97
C HIS A 386 -2.43 27.22 12.83
N THR A 387 -2.71 27.06 14.13
CA THR A 387 -1.91 26.24 15.06
C THR A 387 -2.85 25.49 16.01
N PHE A 388 -2.37 24.42 16.66
CA PHE A 388 -3.17 23.69 17.65
C PHE A 388 -3.70 24.59 18.78
N GLN A 389 -2.98 25.63 19.16
CA GLN A 389 -3.29 26.42 20.35
C GLN A 389 -4.22 27.60 20.11
N THR A 390 -4.37 28.05 18.85
CA THR A 390 -5.02 29.32 18.54
C THR A 390 -6.38 29.15 17.89
N ALA A 391 -7.31 30.05 18.21
CA ALA A 391 -8.64 30.04 17.62
C ALA A 391 -8.63 30.41 16.12
N THR A 392 -9.40 29.66 15.34
CA THR A 392 -9.63 29.86 13.89
C THR A 392 -11.14 29.91 13.61
N SER A 393 -11.67 29.04 12.75
CA SER A 393 -13.10 28.77 12.60
C SER A 393 -13.42 27.37 13.08
N THR A 394 -14.68 27.10 13.42
CA THR A 394 -15.14 25.75 13.79
C THR A 394 -14.88 24.73 12.68
N GLY A 395 -15.05 25.14 11.41
CA GLY A 395 -14.76 24.30 10.25
C GLY A 395 -13.28 24.00 10.08
N CYS A 396 -12.39 24.99 10.24
CA CYS A 396 -10.95 24.76 10.20
C CYS A 396 -10.49 23.85 11.34
N ALA A 397 -10.89 24.16 12.58
CA ALA A 397 -10.54 23.35 13.74
C ALA A 397 -11.02 21.90 13.61
N TRP A 398 -12.19 21.67 12.99
CA TRP A 398 -12.69 20.33 12.69
C TRP A 398 -11.87 19.60 11.63
N VAL A 399 -11.63 20.24 10.48
CA VAL A 399 -10.87 19.63 9.37
C VAL A 399 -9.44 19.28 9.79
N GLU A 400 -8.75 20.22 10.45
CA GLU A 400 -7.38 20.02 10.91
C GLU A 400 -7.31 19.08 12.13
N GLY A 401 -8.28 19.17 13.05
CA GLY A 401 -8.37 18.26 14.20
C GLY A 401 -8.61 16.82 13.76
N TRP A 402 -9.46 16.59 12.75
CA TRP A 402 -9.63 15.28 12.14
C TRP A 402 -8.34 14.79 11.46
N ALA A 403 -7.70 15.64 10.65
CA ALA A 403 -6.45 15.25 10.01
C ALA A 403 -5.39 14.84 11.05
N SER A 404 -5.33 15.57 12.16
CA SER A 404 -4.37 15.34 13.24
C SER A 404 -4.71 14.17 14.16
N ILE A 405 -5.95 13.67 14.26
CA ILE A 405 -6.22 12.48 15.10
C ILE A 405 -5.59 11.22 14.50
N VAL A 406 -5.48 11.14 13.17
CA VAL A 406 -4.87 10.00 12.48
C VAL A 406 -3.47 9.70 13.00
N PRO A 407 -2.49 10.63 13.03
CA PRO A 407 -1.19 10.36 13.61
C PRO A 407 -1.18 10.03 15.11
N LEU A 408 -2.12 10.58 15.89
CA LEU A 408 -2.17 10.39 17.34
C LEU A 408 -2.48 8.92 17.71
N ILE A 409 -3.32 8.26 16.94
CA ILE A 409 -3.70 6.84 17.12
C ILE A 409 -2.47 5.93 17.12
N PHE A 410 -1.50 6.21 16.27
CA PHE A 410 -0.28 5.38 16.12
C PHE A 410 0.89 5.87 16.97
N ASN A 411 0.73 7.02 17.65
CA ASN A 411 1.78 7.62 18.45
C ASN A 411 1.29 8.03 19.85
N ASN A 412 0.29 7.32 20.38
CA ASN A 412 -0.21 7.42 21.74
C ASN A 412 -0.45 8.88 22.19
N GLY A 413 -1.27 9.61 21.43
CA GLY A 413 -1.66 10.98 21.78
C GLY A 413 -0.59 12.05 21.54
N VAL A 414 0.56 11.67 20.95
CA VAL A 414 1.67 12.59 20.67
C VAL A 414 1.72 12.93 19.18
N TYR A 415 1.67 14.22 18.86
CA TYR A 415 1.97 14.71 17.52
C TYR A 415 3.46 15.04 17.39
N THR A 416 4.11 14.57 16.33
CA THR A 416 5.51 14.87 16.02
C THR A 416 5.59 15.77 14.79
N TYR A 417 6.06 17.00 14.99
CA TYR A 417 6.23 17.97 13.92
C TYR A 417 7.38 17.62 12.98
N THR A 418 7.31 18.21 11.78
CA THR A 418 8.49 18.36 10.92
C THR A 418 9.59 19.10 11.68
N GLY A 419 10.76 18.47 11.84
CA GLY A 419 11.85 18.96 12.70
C GLY A 419 11.99 18.23 14.04
N GLY A 420 11.02 17.38 14.40
CA GLY A 420 11.13 16.42 15.50
C GLY A 420 10.70 16.94 16.87
N SER A 421 10.25 18.19 17.00
CA SER A 421 9.52 18.63 18.19
C SER A 421 8.21 17.86 18.32
N THR A 422 7.75 17.68 19.54
CA THR A 422 6.51 16.97 19.82
C THR A 422 5.57 17.82 20.67
N ILE A 423 4.29 17.51 20.59
CA ILE A 423 3.26 18.04 21.46
C ILE A 423 2.31 16.90 21.85
N SER A 424 2.02 16.78 23.14
CA SER A 424 0.97 15.90 23.64
C SER A 424 -0.33 16.68 23.68
N LEU A 425 -1.40 16.07 23.18
CA LEU A 425 -2.71 16.71 23.07
C LEU A 425 -3.68 16.29 24.18
N GLU A 426 -3.20 15.50 25.15
CA GLU A 426 -3.91 15.18 26.39
C GLU A 426 -4.24 16.47 27.17
N ASN A 427 -3.25 17.34 27.35
CA ASN A 427 -3.43 18.55 28.13
C ASN A 427 -3.47 19.80 27.25
N THR A 428 -4.70 20.19 26.90
CA THR A 428 -4.95 21.39 26.09
C THR A 428 -5.22 22.64 26.93
N SER A 429 -5.06 22.61 28.26
CA SER A 429 -5.49 23.69 29.18
C SER A 429 -4.89 25.07 28.88
N SER A 430 -3.72 25.13 28.26
CA SER A 430 -3.04 26.38 27.86
C SER A 430 -3.50 26.94 26.50
N PHE A 431 -4.34 26.21 25.77
CA PHE A 431 -4.82 26.60 24.44
C PHE A 431 -6.01 27.55 24.61
N ASP A 432 -6.30 28.30 23.56
CA ASP A 432 -7.54 29.07 23.48
C ASP A 432 -8.77 28.17 23.75
N ASN A 433 -9.88 28.79 24.11
CA ASN A 433 -11.11 28.07 24.47
C ASN A 433 -12.03 27.88 23.25
N GLY A 434 -12.77 26.76 23.25
CA GLY A 434 -13.87 26.50 22.33
C GLY A 434 -13.51 25.60 21.14
N ASP A 435 -14.53 25.24 20.38
CA ASP A 435 -14.47 24.36 19.20
C ASP A 435 -13.94 25.05 17.94
N THR A 436 -13.53 26.32 18.05
CA THR A 436 -12.78 27.04 17.03
C THR A 436 -11.28 26.78 17.10
N VAL A 437 -10.80 26.02 18.09
CA VAL A 437 -9.37 25.77 18.32
C VAL A 437 -9.07 24.32 17.93
N GLU A 438 -8.21 24.12 16.93
CA GLU A 438 -7.87 22.79 16.40
C GLU A 438 -7.45 21.83 17.51
N GLY A 439 -6.52 22.24 18.39
CA GLY A 439 -6.02 21.40 19.46
C GLY A 439 -7.09 21.02 20.48
N ARG A 440 -8.15 21.81 20.66
CA ARG A 440 -9.29 21.46 21.53
C ARG A 440 -10.20 20.42 20.87
N VAL A 441 -10.46 20.55 19.57
CA VAL A 441 -11.20 19.55 18.81
C VAL A 441 -10.42 18.24 18.76
N LEU A 442 -9.11 18.31 18.52
CA LEU A 442 -8.21 17.17 18.51
C LEU A 442 -8.12 16.50 19.89
N GLY A 443 -7.99 17.28 20.97
CA GLY A 443 -8.04 16.76 22.34
C GLY A 443 -9.36 16.03 22.58
N ALA A 444 -10.49 16.66 22.28
CA ALA A 444 -11.79 16.00 22.44
C ALA A 444 -11.96 14.74 21.57
N LEU A 445 -11.39 14.68 20.36
CA LEU A 445 -11.37 13.46 19.54
C LEU A 445 -10.49 12.38 20.16
N TRP A 446 -9.39 12.78 20.78
CA TRP A 446 -8.50 11.88 21.49
C TRP A 446 -9.15 11.34 22.76
N ASP A 447 -9.76 12.18 23.59
CA ASP A 447 -10.55 11.81 24.78
C ASP A 447 -11.69 10.82 24.43
N LEU A 448 -12.29 11.00 23.24
CA LEU A 448 -13.32 10.08 22.74
C LEU A 448 -12.76 8.74 22.32
N TYR A 449 -11.48 8.65 21.97
CA TYR A 449 -10.83 7.43 21.45
C TYR A 449 -10.03 6.68 22.52
N ASP A 450 -9.31 7.42 23.35
CA ASP A 450 -8.42 6.86 24.35
C ASP A 450 -9.23 6.34 25.56
N THR A 451 -8.62 5.46 26.35
CA THR A 451 -9.29 4.84 27.50
C THR A 451 -8.86 5.45 28.83
N SER A 452 -7.91 6.40 28.82
CA SER A 452 -7.26 6.91 30.03
C SER A 452 -7.94 8.19 30.50
N ASN A 453 -9.01 8.03 31.29
CA ASN A 453 -9.74 9.18 31.83
C ASN A 453 -8.84 10.15 32.61
N ASP A 454 -8.65 11.37 32.09
CA ASP A 454 -7.81 12.40 32.70
C ASP A 454 -8.60 13.47 33.48
N GLY A 455 -9.92 13.29 33.55
CA GLY A 455 -10.85 14.02 34.43
C GLY A 455 -12.03 14.65 33.69
N THR A 456 -11.90 15.01 32.41
CA THR A 456 -13.01 15.53 31.59
C THR A 456 -13.68 14.48 30.72
N ASP A 457 -13.08 13.29 30.60
CA ASP A 457 -13.54 12.24 29.70
C ASP A 457 -14.74 11.55 30.32
N THR A 458 -15.92 11.85 29.79
CA THR A 458 -17.16 11.21 30.25
C THR A 458 -17.52 10.00 29.41
N ARG A 459 -16.83 9.79 28.28
CA ARG A 459 -17.10 8.74 27.28
C ARG A 459 -15.83 8.39 26.52
N SER A 460 -15.72 7.13 26.14
CA SER A 460 -14.70 6.59 25.24
C SER A 460 -15.39 5.64 24.26
N TYR A 461 -14.88 5.58 23.04
CA TYR A 461 -15.44 4.88 21.90
C TYR A 461 -14.33 4.28 21.05
N ASP A 462 -14.62 3.16 20.41
CA ASP A 462 -13.79 2.69 19.31
C ASP A 462 -13.66 3.73 18.21
N PHE A 463 -12.49 3.74 17.59
CA PHE A 463 -12.27 4.59 16.43
C PHE A 463 -13.25 4.28 15.29
N SER A 464 -13.69 3.03 15.14
CA SER A 464 -14.71 2.64 14.17
C SER A 464 -16.01 3.44 14.33
N LYS A 465 -16.42 3.73 15.56
CA LYS A 465 -17.60 4.55 15.86
C LYS A 465 -17.39 6.02 15.56
N ILE A 466 -16.23 6.56 15.94
CA ILE A 466 -15.86 7.94 15.65
C ILE A 466 -15.83 8.16 14.13
N TYR A 467 -15.19 7.25 13.41
CA TYR A 467 -15.08 7.27 11.96
C TYR A 467 -16.45 7.10 11.28
N ARG A 468 -17.31 6.21 11.79
CA ARG A 468 -18.68 6.06 11.32
C ARG A 468 -19.51 7.33 11.50
N ALA A 469 -19.42 7.97 12.66
CA ALA A 469 -20.14 9.20 12.97
C ALA A 469 -19.81 10.36 12.00
N MET A 470 -18.66 10.32 11.33
CA MET A 470 -18.33 11.28 10.28
C MET A 470 -19.29 11.24 9.10
N TRP A 471 -19.67 10.05 8.64
CA TRP A 471 -20.42 9.89 7.39
C TRP A 471 -21.88 9.49 7.59
N ASP A 472 -22.26 9.01 8.78
CA ASP A 472 -23.66 8.75 9.11
C ASP A 472 -24.48 10.04 9.04
N GLY A 473 -25.55 10.04 8.23
CA GLY A 473 -26.36 11.24 8.00
C GLY A 473 -25.68 12.31 7.13
N GLY A 474 -24.62 11.98 6.38
CA GLY A 474 -23.96 12.85 5.40
C GLY A 474 -22.74 13.60 5.94
N SER A 475 -22.16 14.50 5.13
CA SER A 475 -20.95 15.25 5.49
C SER A 475 -21.14 16.16 6.70
N LYS A 476 -20.10 16.30 7.52
CA LYS A 476 -20.11 17.08 8.76
C LYS A 476 -19.18 18.27 8.63
N ASN A 477 -19.69 19.46 8.92
CA ASN A 477 -18.91 20.70 8.80
C ASN A 477 -18.19 21.08 10.09
N THR A 478 -18.60 20.52 11.23
CA THR A 478 -18.05 20.84 12.54
C THR A 478 -17.99 19.60 13.44
N PHE A 479 -17.13 19.63 14.46
CA PHE A 479 -17.04 18.57 15.46
C PHE A 479 -18.37 18.32 16.19
N ALA A 480 -19.13 19.38 16.51
CA ALA A 480 -20.40 19.24 17.22
C ALA A 480 -21.44 18.40 16.44
N GLU A 481 -21.34 18.34 15.12
CA GLU A 481 -22.28 17.59 14.27
C GLU A 481 -22.10 16.07 14.34
N ILE A 482 -20.92 15.56 14.75
CA ILE A 482 -20.71 14.11 14.89
C ILE A 482 -21.26 13.55 16.20
N ILE A 483 -21.37 14.39 17.24
CA ILE A 483 -21.73 13.95 18.61
C ILE A 483 -23.04 13.16 18.69
N PRO A 484 -24.15 13.56 18.00
CA PRO A 484 -25.39 12.79 18.03
C PRO A 484 -25.27 11.37 17.46
N PHE A 485 -24.29 11.13 16.56
CA PHE A 485 -24.08 9.85 15.87
C PHE A 485 -23.16 8.91 16.65
N LEU A 486 -22.51 9.38 17.72
CA LEU A 486 -21.69 8.52 18.60
C LEU A 486 -22.53 7.63 19.52
N SER A 487 -23.83 7.91 19.68
CA SER A 487 -24.74 7.18 20.57
C SER A 487 -25.79 6.32 19.85
N SER A 488 -25.79 6.33 18.52
CA SER A 488 -26.69 5.56 17.65
C SER A 488 -26.04 4.27 17.21
#